data_AF-A0A5C6FPM3-F1
#
_entry.id   AF-A0A5C6FPM3-F1
#
_cell.length_a   1.000
_cell.length_b   1.000
_cell.length_c   1.000
_cell.angle_alpha   90.00
_cell.angle_beta   90.00
_cell.angle_gamma   90.00
#
_symmetry.space_group_name_H-M   'P 1'
#
loop_
_entity.id
_entity.type
_entity.pdbx_description
1 polymer ?
#
loop_
_entity_poly.entity_id
_entity_poly.type
_entity_poly.pdbx_seq_one_letter_code
_entity_poly.pdbx_strand_id
1 'polypeptide(L)'
;MSTPSETISFRLPGELVRKLDKQRDPFGDSRGDYSKRIVITHLQRDQHDEVGQQILELRQSVALLDDDLNDHSTSVMRAVRRLAFALLTSSEPLSVDKARELVRHITLTDAGEG
;
A
#
# COMPACT_ATOMS: atom_id res chain seq x y z
N MET A 1 -29.62 -16.79 10.91
CA MET A 1 -30.62 -17.50 10.09
C MET A 1 -29.88 -18.10 8.91
N SER A 2 -29.92 -19.41 8.73
CA SER A 2 -29.28 -20.06 7.57
C SER A 2 -30.11 -19.78 6.32
N THR A 3 -29.53 -19.10 5.34
CA THR A 3 -30.13 -18.93 4.02
C THR A 3 -30.37 -20.30 3.38
N PRO A 4 -31.51 -20.52 2.70
CA PRO A 4 -31.74 -21.77 1.98
C PRO A 4 -30.65 -21.98 0.93
N SER A 5 -30.00 -23.15 0.95
CA SER A 5 -29.02 -23.51 -0.08
C SER A 5 -29.77 -24.05 -1.30
N GLU A 6 -29.71 -23.35 -2.42
CA GLU A 6 -30.20 -23.89 -3.69
C GLU A 6 -29.33 -25.06 -4.16
N THR A 7 -29.96 -26.10 -4.70
CA THR A 7 -29.26 -27.23 -5.29
C THR A 7 -29.00 -26.93 -6.76
N ILE A 8 -27.72 -26.80 -7.12
CA ILE A 8 -27.30 -26.57 -8.51
C ILE A 8 -26.94 -27.91 -9.14
N SER A 9 -27.53 -28.21 -10.30
CA SER A 9 -27.24 -29.40 -11.10
C SER A 9 -26.57 -29.00 -12.40
N PHE A 10 -25.44 -29.61 -12.74
CA PHE A 10 -24.71 -29.36 -13.98
C PHE A 10 -24.11 -30.67 -14.51
N ARG A 11 -23.86 -30.73 -15.82
CA ARG A 11 -23.23 -31.89 -16.46
C ARG A 11 -21.77 -31.58 -16.76
N LEU A 12 -20.90 -32.52 -16.43
CA LEU A 12 -19.49 -32.47 -16.79
C LEU A 12 -19.17 -33.51 -17.88
N PRO A 13 -18.31 -33.17 -18.85
CA PRO A 13 -17.68 -34.15 -19.73
C PRO A 13 -17.03 -35.30 -18.95
N GLY A 14 -17.12 -36.52 -19.49
CA GLY A 14 -16.61 -37.72 -18.80
C GLY A 14 -15.12 -37.65 -18.44
N GLU A 15 -14.30 -36.98 -19.26
CA GLU A 15 -12.89 -36.75 -18.98
C GLU A 15 -12.67 -35.87 -17.74
N LEU A 16 -13.48 -34.81 -17.60
CA LEU A 16 -13.42 -33.93 -16.44
C LEU A 16 -13.90 -34.64 -15.16
N VAL A 17 -14.90 -35.52 -15.26
CA VAL A 17 -15.33 -36.36 -14.13
C VAL A 17 -14.19 -37.29 -13.69
N ARG A 18 -13.51 -37.94 -14.62
CA ARG A 18 -12.36 -38.81 -14.29
C ARG A 18 -11.21 -38.03 -13.63
N LYS A 19 -10.94 -36.81 -14.13
CA LYS A 19 -9.92 -35.93 -13.55
C LYS A 19 -10.31 -35.49 -12.13
N LEU A 20 -11.57 -35.09 -11.93
CA LEU A 20 -12.12 -34.74 -10.63
C LEU A 20 -11.98 -35.91 -9.65
N ASP A 21 -12.35 -37.12 -10.06
CA ASP A 21 -12.23 -38.32 -9.23
C ASP A 21 -10.78 -38.61 -8.84
N LYS A 22 -9.85 -38.56 -9.80
CA LYS A 22 -8.42 -38.77 -9.53
C LYS A 22 -7.85 -37.76 -8.54
N GLN A 23 -8.28 -36.50 -8.64
CA GLN A 23 -7.82 -35.44 -7.74
C GLN A 23 -8.52 -35.48 -6.37
N ARG A 24 -9.75 -36.00 -6.31
CA ARG A 24 -10.53 -36.16 -5.08
C ARG A 24 -10.05 -37.36 -4.25
N ASP A 25 -9.67 -38.45 -4.90
CA ASP A 25 -9.35 -39.75 -4.27
C ASP A 25 -8.41 -39.65 -3.05
N PRO A 26 -7.31 -38.87 -3.08
CA PRO A 26 -6.40 -38.75 -1.94
C PRO A 26 -7.02 -38.13 -0.68
N PHE A 27 -8.13 -37.41 -0.83
CA PHE A 27 -8.79 -36.68 0.26
C PHE A 27 -9.95 -37.45 0.89
N GLY A 28 -10.40 -38.56 0.28
CA GLY A 28 -11.54 -39.34 0.78
C GLY A 28 -12.90 -38.61 0.73
N ASP A 29 -12.96 -37.43 0.11
CA ASP A 29 -14.15 -36.59 0.05
C ASP A 29 -15.22 -37.14 -0.90
N SER A 30 -16.49 -36.76 -0.70
CA SER A 30 -17.53 -36.98 -1.71
C SER A 30 -17.29 -36.08 -2.94
N ARG A 31 -17.81 -36.47 -4.12
CA ARG A 31 -17.73 -35.61 -5.32
C ARG A 31 -18.37 -34.24 -5.10
N GLY A 32 -19.46 -34.19 -4.32
CA GLY A 32 -20.16 -32.94 -4.01
C GLY A 32 -19.31 -32.01 -3.15
N ASP A 33 -18.70 -32.52 -2.09
CA ASP A 33 -17.88 -31.72 -1.17
C ASP A 33 -16.59 -31.24 -1.83
N TYR A 34 -15.96 -32.10 -2.63
CA TYR A 34 -14.80 -31.73 -3.43
C TYR A 34 -15.14 -30.60 -4.43
N SER A 35 -16.30 -30.70 -5.10
CA SER A 35 -16.76 -29.68 -6.05
C SER A 35 -17.05 -28.35 -5.35
N LYS A 36 -17.70 -28.37 -4.17
CA LYS A 36 -17.91 -27.17 -3.34
C LYS A 36 -16.59 -26.53 -2.97
N ARG A 37 -15.58 -27.31 -2.55
CA ARG A 37 -14.26 -26.79 -2.20
C ARG A 37 -13.60 -26.09 -3.39
N ILE A 38 -13.62 -26.69 -4.58
CA ILE A 38 -13.09 -26.05 -5.80
C ILE A 38 -13.76 -24.70 -6.06
N VAL A 39 -15.09 -24.65 -6.00
CA VAL A 39 -15.86 -23.42 -6.27
C VAL A 39 -15.52 -22.35 -5.22
N ILE A 40 -15.51 -22.70 -3.93
CA ILE A 40 -15.14 -21.78 -2.85
C ILE A 40 -13.72 -21.24 -3.06
N THR A 41 -12.75 -22.12 -3.35
CA THR A 41 -11.36 -21.70 -3.60
C THR A 41 -11.25 -20.79 -4.82
N HIS A 42 -12.03 -21.02 -5.87
CA HIS A 42 -12.02 -20.16 -7.05
C HIS A 42 -12.61 -18.77 -6.75
N LEU A 43 -13.77 -18.71 -6.09
CA LEU A 43 -14.42 -17.46 -5.69
C LEU A 43 -13.56 -16.64 -4.72
N GLN A 44 -12.84 -17.30 -3.82
CA GLN A 44 -11.92 -16.63 -2.90
C GLN A 44 -10.68 -16.11 -3.62
N ARG A 45 -10.16 -16.82 -4.63
CA ARG A 45 -9.00 -16.34 -5.41
C ARG A 45 -9.30 -15.03 -6.11
N ASP A 46 -10.46 -14.94 -6.77
CA ASP A 46 -10.85 -13.72 -7.49
C ASP A 46 -10.95 -12.51 -6.53
N GLN A 47 -11.46 -12.73 -5.30
CA GLN A 47 -11.49 -11.71 -4.25
C GLN A 47 -10.10 -11.34 -3.73
N HIS A 48 -9.21 -12.31 -3.56
CA HIS A 48 -7.84 -12.06 -3.11
C HIS A 48 -7.02 -11.30 -4.15
N ASP A 49 -7.22 -11.59 -5.43
CA ASP A 49 -6.54 -10.90 -6.52
C ASP A 49 -7.01 -9.44 -6.64
N GLU A 50 -8.32 -9.18 -6.48
CA GLU A 50 -8.88 -7.83 -6.46
C GLU A 50 -8.36 -7.01 -5.26
N VAL A 51 -8.35 -7.60 -4.05
CA VAL A 51 -7.80 -6.95 -2.86
C VAL A 51 -6.29 -6.71 -3.01
N GLY A 52 -5.57 -7.64 -3.64
CA GLY A 52 -4.14 -7.49 -3.93
C GLY A 52 -3.85 -6.31 -4.85
N GLN A 53 -4.68 -6.10 -5.87
CA GLN A 53 -4.59 -4.93 -6.75
C GLN A 53 -4.89 -3.62 -6.00
N GLN A 54 -5.95 -3.58 -5.19
CA GLN A 54 -6.29 -2.40 -4.40
C GLN A 54 -5.18 -2.01 -3.41
N ILE A 55 -4.53 -2.99 -2.77
CA ILE A 55 -3.38 -2.73 -1.87
C ILE A 55 -2.21 -2.12 -2.65
N LEU A 56 -1.98 -2.56 -3.88
CA LEU A 56 -0.89 -2.06 -4.72
C LEU A 56 -1.15 -0.60 -5.16
N GLU A 57 -2.39 -0.29 -5.55
CA GLU A 57 -2.83 1.09 -5.86
C GLU A 57 -2.73 2.02 -4.66
N LEU A 58 -3.14 1.55 -3.46
CA LEU A 58 -3.02 2.32 -2.22
C LEU A 58 -1.55 2.59 -1.87
N ARG A 59 -0.66 1.60 -2.04
CA ARG A 59 0.79 1.80 -1.81
C ARG A 59 1.39 2.83 -2.76
N GLN A 60 1.00 2.80 -4.04
CA GLN A 60 1.43 3.81 -5.01
C GLN A 60 0.92 5.20 -4.62
N SER A 61 -0.35 5.30 -4.19
CA SER A 61 -0.94 6.57 -3.76
C SER A 61 -0.24 7.14 -2.52
N VAL A 62 0.10 6.29 -1.55
CA VAL A 62 0.86 6.71 -0.35
C VAL A 62 2.26 7.17 -0.72
N ALA A 63 2.95 6.50 -1.66
CA ALA A 63 4.28 6.92 -2.11
C ALA A 63 4.25 8.32 -2.76
N LEU A 64 3.24 8.59 -3.61
CA LEU A 64 3.07 9.92 -4.21
C LEU A 64 2.78 11.00 -3.16
N LEU A 65 1.97 10.69 -2.14
CA LEU A 65 1.70 11.61 -1.03
C LEU A 65 2.95 11.91 -0.20
N ASP A 66 3.83 10.92 -0.02
CA ASP A 66 5.09 11.08 0.71
C ASP A 66 6.08 11.98 -0.06
N ASP A 67 6.17 11.79 -1.39
CA ASP A 67 6.95 12.66 -2.27
C ASP A 67 6.43 14.12 -2.22
N ASP A 68 5.11 14.32 -2.31
CA ASP A 68 4.49 15.66 -2.23
C ASP A 68 4.74 16.33 -0.86
N LEU A 69 4.65 15.56 0.23
CA LEU A 69 4.94 16.06 1.58
C LEU A 69 6.41 16.46 1.73
N ASN A 70 7.33 15.67 1.19
CA ASN A 70 8.75 15.95 1.26
C ASN A 70 9.13 17.19 0.43
N ASP A 71 8.53 17.35 -0.75
CA ASP A 71 8.69 18.55 -1.57
C ASP A 71 8.13 19.79 -0.89
N HIS A 72 6.96 19.68 -0.25
CA HIS A 72 6.36 20.77 0.51
C HIS A 72 7.22 21.17 1.71
N SER A 73 7.68 20.18 2.50
CA SER A 73 8.59 20.39 3.63
C SER A 73 9.88 21.10 3.20
N THR A 74 10.48 20.64 2.10
CA THR A 74 11.68 21.25 1.54
C THR A 74 11.44 22.70 1.11
N SER A 75 10.29 22.98 0.51
CA SER A 75 9.90 24.34 0.10
C SER A 75 9.74 25.27 1.30
N VAL A 76 9.04 24.83 2.35
CA VAL A 76 8.86 25.57 3.60
C VAL A 76 10.21 25.85 4.26
N MET A 77 11.10 24.85 4.35
CA MET A 77 12.44 25.04 4.92
C MET A 77 13.28 26.05 4.15
N ARG A 78 13.17 26.11 2.81
CA ARG A 78 13.82 27.16 2.01
C ARG A 78 13.25 28.55 2.32
N ALA A 79 11.94 28.67 2.49
CA ALA A 79 11.29 29.94 2.84
C ALA A 79 11.72 30.41 4.25
N VAL A 80 11.74 29.52 5.24
CA VAL A 80 12.20 29.80 6.60
C VAL A 80 13.66 30.27 6.59
N ARG A 81 14.55 29.59 5.86
CA ARG A 81 15.96 30.01 5.72
C ARG A 81 16.12 31.42 5.16
N ARG A 82 15.33 31.75 4.13
CA ARG A 82 15.33 33.10 3.54
C ARG A 82 14.86 34.16 4.51
N LEU A 83 13.80 33.87 5.27
CA LEU A 83 13.23 34.79 6.23
C LEU A 83 14.16 35.00 7.44
N ALA A 84 14.75 33.92 7.97
CA ALA A 84 15.77 34.00 9.02
C ALA A 84 16.99 34.82 8.59
N PHE A 85 17.50 34.60 7.37
CA PHE A 85 18.61 35.39 6.83
C PHE A 85 18.22 36.88 6.72
N ALA A 86 17.02 37.20 6.23
CA ALA A 86 16.54 38.57 6.11
C ALA A 86 16.42 39.26 7.48
N LEU A 87 15.93 38.56 8.51
CA LEU A 87 15.82 39.10 9.87
C LEU A 87 17.21 39.38 10.50
N LEU A 88 18.15 38.43 10.35
CA LEU A 88 19.52 38.55 10.88
C LEU A 88 20.37 39.62 10.18
N THR A 89 19.95 40.07 8.99
CA THR A 89 20.66 41.11 8.23
C THR A 89 19.96 42.47 8.27
N SER A 90 18.71 42.55 8.74
CA SER A 90 17.93 43.80 8.81
C SER A 90 17.82 44.42 10.20
N SER A 91 17.86 43.62 11.28
CA SER A 91 17.52 44.06 12.64
C SER A 91 18.75 44.49 13.47
N GLU A 92 19.81 43.70 13.42
CA GLU A 92 21.17 44.00 13.89
C GLU A 92 22.12 43.35 12.87
N PRO A 93 22.94 44.12 12.12
CA PRO A 93 23.63 43.55 10.96
C PRO A 93 24.77 42.64 11.41
N LEU A 94 24.47 41.36 11.55
CA LEU A 94 25.49 40.33 11.45
C LEU A 94 26.15 40.45 10.06
N SER A 95 27.47 40.23 9.99
CA SER A 95 28.12 40.10 8.69
C SER A 95 27.45 38.98 7.90
N VAL A 96 27.34 39.16 6.59
CA VAL A 96 26.67 38.21 5.67
C VAL A 96 27.16 36.78 5.87
N ASP A 97 28.46 36.61 6.16
CA ASP A 97 29.07 35.31 6.40
C ASP A 97 28.60 34.68 7.71
N LYS A 98 28.49 35.44 8.81
CA LYS A 98 27.97 34.96 10.09
C LYS A 98 26.48 34.62 10.02
N ALA A 99 25.68 35.42 9.30
CA ALA A 99 24.27 35.13 9.09
C ALA A 99 24.05 33.84 8.27
N ARG A 100 24.88 33.58 7.25
CA ARG A 100 24.85 32.32 6.48
C ARG A 100 25.21 31.11 7.33
N GLU A 101 26.24 31.24 8.17
CA GLU A 101 26.70 30.18 9.06
C GLU A 101 25.65 29.81 10.10
N LEU A 102 24.99 30.80 10.72
CA LEU A 102 23.91 30.58 11.68
C LEU A 102 22.67 29.91 11.07
N VAL A 103 22.22 30.37 9.89
CA VAL A 103 21.08 29.75 9.19
C VAL A 103 21.39 28.29 8.80
N ARG A 104 22.65 27.98 8.47
CA ARG A 104 23.10 26.62 8.18
C ARG A 104 23.08 25.74 9.43
N HIS A 105 23.52 26.25 10.58
CA HIS A 105 23.50 25.51 11.85
C HIS A 105 22.08 25.23 12.35
N ILE A 106 21.20 26.24 12.39
CA ILE A 106 19.81 26.11 12.88
C ILE A 106 19.03 25.02 12.13
N THR A 107 19.35 24.79 10.85
CA THR A 107 18.64 23.80 10.02
C THR A 107 19.31 22.43 9.94
N LEU A 108 20.49 22.26 10.55
CA LEU A 108 21.18 20.96 10.66
C LEU A 108 20.92 20.27 12.01
N THR A 109 20.65 21.03 13.07
CA THR A 109 20.39 20.48 14.41
C THR A 109 19.09 19.68 14.51
N ASP A 110 18.11 19.94 13.64
CA ASP A 110 16.82 19.23 13.58
C ASP A 110 16.84 17.98 12.68
N ALA A 111 17.92 17.74 11.92
CA ALA A 111 18.07 16.59 11.02
C ALA A 111 18.86 15.43 11.65
N GLY A 112 19.25 15.54 12.93
CA GLY A 112 20.17 14.63 13.62
C GLY A 112 19.62 13.94 14.87
N GLU A 113 18.36 14.16 15.24
CA GLU A 113 17.69 13.43 16.33
C GLU A 113 16.48 12.66 15.78
N GLY A 114 16.76 11.50 15.17
CA GLY A 114 15.78 10.53 14.70
C GLY A 114 16.38 9.13 14.65
#